data_AF-A0A3B9ZG53-F1
#
_entry.id   AF-A0A3B9ZG53-F1
#
_cell.length_a   1.000
_cell.length_b   1.000
_cell.length_c   1.000
_cell.angle_alpha   90.00
_cell.angle_beta   90.00
_cell.angle_gamma   90.00
#
_symmetry.space_group_name_H-M   'P 1'
#
loop_
_entity.id
_entity.type
_entity.pdbx_description
1 polymer ?
#
loop_
_entity_poly.entity_id
_entity_poly.type
_entity_poly.pdbx_seq_one_letter_code
_entity_poly.pdbx_strand_id
1 'polypeptide(L)'
;MKKTVYFITFVLLAAFLGLVYYGARHWRGMPVQIERFETPALNVAFMDKDIDLAQGLAPEVWQEIKLQEIKLMYQVTALPWPKIKGMLSAVTVKAFHSKENIYFYMSWPDDTEDRIHETTQFSDACAIMFPVEKDVQPHTIMMGFLGRVNIWQWKGNQDREYWQKESPQTKAYVDYYYPFEDKELFPVSQHVTKFAVNDLLAIRVGTITPKDVQEVMGKGVWENGVWTAVFKRPLKSLEGENGVNFISGKRLSALAVWNGSKGDRGGRKSISDWLELNIQ
;
A
#
# COMPACT_ATOMS: atom_id res chain seq x y z
N MET A 1 54.19 52.34 18.96
CA MET A 1 54.40 51.22 18.01
C MET A 1 54.29 49.84 18.65
N LYS A 2 55.10 49.45 19.64
CA LYS A 2 55.09 48.08 20.20
C LYS A 2 53.71 47.62 20.73
N LYS A 3 52.98 48.46 21.48
CA LYS A 3 51.63 48.11 22.00
C LYS A 3 50.59 47.85 20.89
N THR A 4 50.62 48.62 19.80
CA THR A 4 49.71 48.44 18.65
C THR A 4 50.00 47.14 17.92
N VAL A 5 51.28 46.79 17.78
CA VAL A 5 51.69 45.50 17.17
C VAL A 5 51.16 44.34 18.02
N TYR A 6 51.38 44.33 19.34
CA TYR A 6 50.87 43.27 20.21
C TYR A 6 49.34 43.13 20.16
N PHE A 7 48.61 44.23 20.06
CA PHE A 7 47.15 44.20 19.93
C PHE A 7 46.71 43.55 18.61
N ILE A 8 47.32 43.93 17.49
CA ILE A 8 47.02 43.35 16.17
C ILE A 8 47.37 41.85 16.15
N THR A 9 48.51 41.46 16.73
CA THR A 9 48.90 40.04 16.79
C THR A 9 47.92 39.23 17.63
N PHE A 10 47.43 39.78 18.75
CA PHE A 10 46.44 39.11 19.59
C PHE A 10 45.10 38.91 18.86
N VAL A 11 44.62 39.94 18.14
CA VAL A 11 43.38 39.85 17.36
C VAL A 11 43.51 38.81 16.23
N LEU A 12 44.65 38.79 15.54
CA LEU A 12 44.92 37.79 14.50
C LEU A 12 45.00 36.37 15.08
N LEU A 13 45.63 36.20 16.25
CA LEU A 13 45.72 34.90 16.91
C LEU A 13 44.34 34.41 17.37
N ALA A 14 43.51 35.30 17.92
CA ALA A 14 42.15 34.99 18.33
C ALA A 14 41.25 34.63 17.14
N ALA A 15 41.37 35.37 16.03
CA ALA A 15 40.66 35.07 14.79
C ALA A 15 41.09 33.73 14.18
N PHE A 16 42.41 33.45 14.19
CA PHE A 16 42.94 32.17 13.72
C PHE A 16 42.46 31.00 14.58
N LEU A 17 42.51 31.13 15.91
CA LEU A 17 41.98 30.11 16.83
C LEU A 17 40.47 29.91 16.65
N GLY A 18 39.70 30.97 16.40
CA GLY A 18 38.28 30.88 16.08
C GLY A 18 38.00 30.12 14.79
N LEU A 19 38.78 30.38 13.74
CA LEU A 19 38.68 29.68 12.46
C LEU A 19 39.10 28.20 12.56
N VAL A 20 40.16 27.90 13.30
CA VAL A 20 40.60 26.52 13.57
C VAL A 20 39.54 25.78 14.39
N TYR A 21 38.95 26.42 15.40
CA TYR A 21 37.86 25.83 16.17
C TYR A 21 36.61 25.57 15.33
N TYR A 22 36.22 26.53 14.51
CA TYR A 22 35.10 26.39 13.59
C TYR A 22 35.36 25.27 12.56
N GLY A 23 36.56 25.25 11.97
CA GLY A 23 37.01 24.22 11.04
C GLY A 23 37.02 22.84 11.69
N ALA A 24 37.59 22.68 12.89
CA ALA A 24 37.60 21.42 13.62
C ALA A 24 36.19 20.90 13.93
N ARG A 25 35.24 21.80 14.23
CA ARG A 25 33.86 21.42 14.55
C ARG A 25 33.02 21.07 13.31
N HIS A 26 33.37 21.61 12.14
CA HIS A 26 32.63 21.40 10.88
C HIS A 26 33.40 20.60 9.82
N TRP A 27 34.61 20.10 10.13
CA TRP A 27 35.44 19.30 9.20
C TRP A 27 34.74 18.02 8.74
N ARG A 28 33.87 17.45 9.59
CA ARG A 28 33.13 16.21 9.29
C ARG A 28 31.77 16.45 8.60
N GLY A 29 31.52 17.67 8.13
CA GLY A 29 30.22 18.08 7.60
C GLY A 29 29.22 18.42 8.71
N MET A 30 28.19 19.20 8.37
CA MET A 30 27.03 19.34 9.26
C MET A 30 26.28 18.00 9.22
N PRO A 31 25.97 17.36 10.36
CA PRO A 31 25.08 16.22 10.33
C PRO A 31 23.77 16.69 9.71
N VAL A 32 23.42 16.11 8.56
CA VAL A 32 22.08 16.31 8.00
C VAL A 32 21.13 15.89 9.12
N GLN A 33 20.29 16.82 9.59
CA GLN A 33 19.18 16.46 10.44
C GLN A 33 18.27 15.57 9.62
N ILE A 34 18.44 14.26 9.75
CA ILE A 34 17.48 13.30 9.24
C ILE A 34 16.28 13.49 10.15
N GLU A 35 15.24 14.16 9.64
CA GLU A 35 13.92 14.11 10.26
C GLU A 35 13.61 12.63 10.46
N ARG A 36 13.55 12.18 11.71
CA ARG A 36 13.04 10.85 12.01
C ARG A 36 11.56 10.90 11.69
N PHE A 37 11.20 10.49 10.48
CA PHE A 37 9.81 10.23 10.15
C PHE A 37 9.30 9.22 11.16
N GLU A 38 8.43 9.66 12.07
CA GLU A 38 7.71 8.74 12.93
C GLU A 38 6.85 7.87 12.02
N THR A 39 7.17 6.58 11.95
CA THR A 39 6.36 5.62 11.21
C THR A 39 4.96 5.62 11.78
N PRO A 40 3.93 5.98 10.99
CA PRO A 40 2.57 6.01 11.49
C PRO A 40 2.17 4.64 12.03
N ALA A 41 1.70 4.62 13.28
CA ALA A 41 1.27 3.39 13.94
C ALA A 41 -0.24 3.20 13.79
N LEU A 42 -0.67 2.03 13.32
CA LEU A 42 -2.06 1.62 13.24
C LEU A 42 -2.34 0.56 14.31
N ASN A 43 -3.22 0.89 15.25
CA ASN A 43 -3.63 -0.04 16.29
C ASN A 43 -4.72 -0.96 15.76
N VAL A 44 -4.50 -2.28 15.88
CA VAL A 44 -5.46 -3.31 15.51
C VAL A 44 -6.07 -3.83 16.82
N ALA A 45 -7.23 -3.30 17.17
CA ALA A 45 -7.91 -3.62 18.43
C ALA A 45 -8.66 -4.95 18.37
N PHE A 46 -8.77 -5.64 19.51
CA PHE A 46 -9.61 -6.83 19.63
C PHE A 46 -11.08 -6.43 19.69
N MET A 47 -11.90 -6.98 18.80
CA MET A 47 -13.36 -6.87 18.84
C MET A 47 -13.99 -8.22 18.51
N ASP A 48 -14.87 -8.69 19.38
CA ASP A 48 -15.60 -9.94 19.21
C ASP A 48 -16.78 -9.77 18.24
N LYS A 49 -16.48 -9.38 17.01
CA LYS A 49 -17.44 -9.16 15.93
C LYS A 49 -16.91 -9.82 14.66
N ASP A 50 -17.76 -10.56 13.96
CA ASP A 50 -17.46 -11.10 12.63
C ASP A 50 -18.27 -10.35 11.56
N ILE A 51 -17.59 -9.91 10.50
CA ILE A 51 -18.21 -9.29 9.34
C ILE A 51 -18.35 -10.34 8.24
N ASP A 52 -19.60 -10.58 7.85
CA ASP A 52 -19.92 -11.31 6.63
C ASP A 52 -19.94 -10.35 5.43
N LEU A 53 -18.87 -10.39 4.63
CA LEU A 53 -18.73 -9.54 3.45
C LEU A 53 -19.80 -9.81 2.38
N ALA A 54 -20.44 -10.99 2.39
CA ALA A 54 -21.55 -11.26 1.48
C ALA A 54 -22.73 -10.31 1.74
N GLN A 55 -23.04 -10.05 3.01
CA GLN A 55 -24.17 -9.20 3.44
C GLN A 55 -23.86 -7.70 3.33
N GLY A 56 -22.59 -7.29 3.44
CA GLY A 56 -22.20 -5.89 3.32
C GLY A 56 -20.91 -5.56 4.06
N LEU A 57 -20.61 -4.26 4.21
CA LEU A 57 -19.41 -3.77 4.90
C LEU A 57 -19.62 -3.50 6.40
N ALA A 58 -20.85 -3.60 6.90
CA ALA A 58 -21.23 -3.34 8.30
C ALA A 58 -20.64 -2.02 8.87
N PRO A 59 -21.05 -0.85 8.33
CA PRO A 59 -20.45 0.46 8.68
C PRO A 59 -20.48 0.77 10.18
N GLU A 60 -21.48 0.26 10.90
CA GLU A 60 -21.66 0.43 12.35
C GLU A 60 -20.44 -0.05 13.17
N VAL A 61 -19.85 -1.19 12.78
CA VAL A 61 -18.68 -1.76 13.46
C VAL A 61 -17.46 -0.83 13.35
N TRP A 62 -17.34 -0.13 12.23
CA TRP A 62 -16.19 0.73 11.94
C TRP A 62 -16.28 2.11 12.63
N GLN A 63 -17.45 2.51 13.13
CA GLN A 63 -17.61 3.79 13.84
C GLN A 63 -16.96 3.78 15.23
N GLU A 64 -16.87 2.60 15.86
CA GLU A 64 -16.23 2.42 17.16
C GLU A 64 -14.70 2.54 17.10
N ILE A 65 -14.10 2.33 15.92
CA ILE A 65 -12.65 2.32 15.74
C ILE A 65 -12.15 3.72 15.37
N LYS A 66 -11.08 4.16 16.05
CA LYS A 66 -10.38 5.39 15.73
C LYS A 66 -9.92 5.40 14.27
N LEU A 67 -10.30 6.46 13.57
CA LEU A 67 -9.87 6.73 12.21
C LEU A 67 -8.39 7.14 12.21
N GLN A 68 -7.56 6.47 11.39
CA GLN A 68 -6.17 6.85 11.17
C GLN A 68 -5.99 7.28 9.71
N GLU A 69 -5.58 8.53 9.52
CA GLU A 69 -5.28 9.07 8.19
C GLU A 69 -3.80 8.85 7.86
N ILE A 70 -3.54 8.19 6.74
CA ILE A 70 -2.20 7.88 6.26
C ILE A 70 -1.93 8.67 4.98
N LYS A 71 -0.84 9.45 4.99
CA LYS A 71 -0.41 10.19 3.82
C LYS A 71 0.09 9.24 2.73
N LEU A 72 -0.32 9.52 1.50
CA LEU A 72 0.14 8.83 0.31
C LEU A 72 1.06 9.73 -0.50
N MET A 73 2.05 9.11 -1.12
CA MET A 73 2.99 9.70 -2.06
C MET A 73 2.91 8.93 -3.38
N TYR A 74 2.96 9.64 -4.50
CA TYR A 74 2.90 8.95 -5.79
C TYR A 74 4.22 8.29 -6.13
N GLN A 75 4.13 7.04 -6.58
CA GLN A 75 5.28 6.30 -7.05
C GLN A 75 5.65 6.80 -8.44
N VAL A 76 6.73 7.56 -8.51
CA VAL A 76 7.17 8.10 -9.79
C VAL A 76 8.08 7.10 -10.49
N THR A 77 7.62 6.63 -11.65
CA THR A 77 8.25 5.54 -12.39
C THR A 77 8.72 5.94 -13.79
N ALA A 78 8.24 7.07 -14.34
CA ALA A 78 8.62 7.52 -15.68
C ALA A 78 8.57 9.06 -15.82
N LEU A 79 9.44 9.59 -16.69
CA LEU A 79 9.43 10.99 -17.12
C LEU A 79 8.48 11.19 -18.31
N PRO A 80 7.84 12.37 -18.45
CA PRO A 80 7.82 13.48 -17.50
C PRO A 80 7.06 13.09 -16.24
N TRP A 81 7.50 13.58 -15.07
CA TRP A 81 6.83 13.33 -13.79
C TRP A 81 5.33 13.61 -13.96
N PRO A 82 4.43 12.68 -13.59
CA PRO A 82 3.01 12.89 -13.74
C PRO A 82 2.63 14.18 -13.02
N LYS A 83 1.76 14.98 -13.65
CA LYS A 83 1.29 16.23 -13.06
C LYS A 83 0.69 15.89 -11.69
N ILE A 84 1.28 16.41 -10.61
CA ILE A 84 0.87 16.20 -9.20
C ILE A 84 -0.61 16.59 -8.95
N LYS A 85 -1.22 17.32 -9.89
CA LYS A 85 -2.61 17.78 -9.85
C LYS A 85 -3.59 16.59 -9.99
N GLY A 86 -4.16 16.18 -8.86
CA GLY A 86 -5.14 15.09 -8.78
C GLY A 86 -4.65 13.81 -8.10
N MET A 87 -3.51 13.87 -7.40
CA MET A 87 -2.99 12.76 -6.59
C MET A 87 -3.79 12.58 -5.30
N LEU A 88 -4.14 11.34 -4.99
CA LEU A 88 -4.66 10.97 -3.67
C LEU A 88 -3.60 11.29 -2.63
N SER A 89 -3.89 12.26 -1.77
CA SER A 89 -2.93 12.76 -0.78
C SER A 89 -2.96 11.95 0.51
N ALA A 90 -4.09 11.30 0.81
CA ALA A 90 -4.25 10.48 2.01
C ALA A 90 -5.29 9.38 1.81
N VAL A 91 -5.14 8.32 2.59
CA VAL A 91 -6.10 7.23 2.75
C VAL A 91 -6.45 7.07 4.21
N THR A 92 -7.72 6.87 4.48
CA THR A 92 -8.22 6.52 5.81
C THR A 92 -8.11 5.02 6.00
N VAL A 93 -7.51 4.58 7.11
CA VAL A 93 -7.41 3.16 7.45
C VAL A 93 -7.92 2.89 8.86
N LYS A 94 -8.63 1.78 9.00
CA LYS A 94 -9.04 1.19 10.28
C LYS A 94 -8.75 -0.30 10.25
N ALA A 95 -8.41 -0.89 11.39
CA ALA A 95 -8.17 -2.32 11.50
C ALA A 95 -8.65 -2.86 12.84
N PHE A 96 -9.15 -4.09 12.84
CA PHE A 96 -9.48 -4.82 14.06
C PHE A 96 -9.33 -6.33 13.84
N HIS A 97 -9.35 -7.10 14.93
CA HIS A 97 -9.29 -8.56 14.86
C HIS A 97 -10.30 -9.22 15.82
N SER A 98 -10.83 -10.38 15.41
CA SER A 98 -11.84 -11.17 16.13
C SER A 98 -11.29 -12.50 16.66
N LYS A 99 -9.98 -12.55 17.04
CA LYS A 99 -9.19 -13.76 17.42
C LYS A 99 -9.08 -14.86 16.36
N GLU A 100 -10.03 -14.94 15.44
CA GLU A 100 -10.01 -15.85 14.29
C GLU A 100 -9.60 -15.11 13.01
N ASN A 101 -10.19 -13.94 12.78
CA ASN A 101 -9.99 -13.14 11.57
C ASN A 101 -9.43 -11.75 11.89
N ILE A 102 -8.73 -11.18 10.92
CA ILE A 102 -8.30 -9.78 10.89
C ILE A 102 -9.03 -9.06 9.75
N TYR A 103 -9.41 -7.82 10.02
CA TYR A 103 -10.11 -6.97 9.07
C TYR A 103 -9.35 -5.67 8.89
N PHE A 104 -9.23 -5.25 7.63
CA PHE A 104 -8.68 -3.94 7.28
C PHE A 104 -9.72 -3.19 6.46
N TYR A 105 -9.99 -1.97 6.87
CA TYR A 105 -10.86 -1.04 6.20
C TYR A 105 -10.00 0.08 5.63
N MET A 106 -10.17 0.36 4.34
CA MET A 106 -9.52 1.44 3.63
C MET A 106 -10.57 2.31 2.96
N SER A 107 -10.47 3.63 3.13
CA SER A 107 -11.35 4.58 2.49
C SER A 107 -10.58 5.75 1.90
N TRP A 108 -10.88 6.11 0.65
CA TRP A 108 -10.25 7.22 -0.04
C TRP A 108 -11.28 7.97 -0.90
N PRO A 109 -11.15 9.30 -1.02
CA PRO A 109 -12.03 10.10 -1.87
C PRO A 109 -11.75 9.79 -3.34
N ASP A 110 -12.80 9.55 -4.12
CA ASP A 110 -12.72 9.37 -5.57
C ASP A 110 -14.03 9.77 -6.21
N ASP A 111 -13.98 10.75 -7.11
CA ASP A 111 -15.17 11.30 -7.76
C ASP A 111 -15.81 10.31 -8.75
N THR A 112 -15.05 9.29 -9.19
CA THR A 112 -15.48 8.30 -10.18
C THR A 112 -15.56 6.90 -9.58
N GLU A 113 -16.58 6.14 -9.99
CA GLU A 113 -16.70 4.71 -9.67
C GLU A 113 -16.12 3.88 -10.84
N ASP A 114 -14.79 3.69 -10.87
CA ASP A 114 -14.14 3.00 -11.97
C ASP A 114 -14.06 1.48 -11.72
N ARG A 115 -15.13 0.76 -12.07
CA ARG A 115 -15.19 -0.72 -12.03
C ARG A 115 -14.91 -1.40 -13.37
N ILE A 116 -14.68 -0.63 -14.43
CA ILE A 116 -14.49 -1.17 -15.78
C ILE A 116 -13.00 -1.21 -16.10
N HIS A 117 -12.54 -2.33 -16.68
CA HIS A 117 -11.20 -2.45 -17.22
C HIS A 117 -11.28 -2.69 -18.74
N GLU A 118 -10.85 -1.70 -19.51
CA GLU A 118 -10.81 -1.73 -20.98
C GLU A 118 -9.46 -1.18 -21.48
N THR A 119 -9.29 -1.03 -22.79
CA THR A 119 -8.04 -0.53 -23.39
C THR A 119 -7.67 0.89 -22.94
N THR A 120 -8.67 1.76 -22.71
CA THR A 120 -8.48 3.16 -22.33
C THR A 120 -8.99 3.48 -20.92
N GLN A 121 -9.73 2.56 -20.30
CA GLN A 121 -10.32 2.73 -18.98
C GLN A 121 -9.66 1.76 -18.00
N PHE A 122 -9.25 2.27 -16.84
CA PHE A 122 -8.62 1.49 -15.79
C PHE A 122 -9.56 1.42 -14.60
N SER A 123 -9.48 0.32 -13.85
CA SER A 123 -10.30 0.15 -12.66
C SER A 123 -9.57 0.64 -11.42
N ASP A 124 -10.32 1.18 -10.48
CA ASP A 124 -9.84 1.52 -9.14
C ASP A 124 -9.38 0.27 -8.41
N ALA A 125 -8.33 0.44 -7.61
CA ALA A 125 -7.76 -0.65 -6.83
C ALA A 125 -7.12 -0.12 -5.55
N CYS A 126 -7.05 -0.98 -4.54
CA CYS A 126 -6.25 -0.74 -3.35
C CYS A 126 -5.50 -2.00 -2.97
N ALA A 127 -4.38 -1.82 -2.28
CA ALA A 127 -3.59 -2.93 -1.81
C ALA A 127 -2.94 -2.67 -0.45
N ILE A 128 -2.75 -3.76 0.28
CA ILE A 128 -1.99 -3.79 1.53
C ILE A 128 -0.86 -4.78 1.36
N MET A 129 0.35 -4.36 1.69
CA MET A 129 1.56 -5.15 1.61
C MET A 129 2.08 -5.44 3.02
N PHE A 130 2.45 -6.69 3.27
CA PHE A 130 3.05 -7.16 4.51
C PHE A 130 4.36 -7.90 4.21
N PRO A 131 5.44 -7.67 4.96
CA PRO A 131 6.58 -8.56 4.92
C PRO A 131 6.20 -9.91 5.54
N VAL A 132 6.63 -11.00 4.89
CA VAL A 132 6.40 -12.37 5.39
C VAL A 132 7.29 -12.64 6.60
N GLU A 133 8.54 -12.19 6.54
CA GLU A 133 9.51 -12.24 7.63
C GLU A 133 9.21 -11.15 8.68
N LYS A 134 9.50 -11.44 9.96
CA LYS A 134 9.25 -10.51 11.07
C LYS A 134 10.29 -9.40 11.19
N ASP A 135 11.55 -9.71 10.89
CA ASP A 135 12.71 -8.83 11.11
C ASP A 135 13.26 -8.23 9.80
N VAL A 136 12.36 -7.79 8.92
CA VAL A 136 12.79 -7.12 7.68
C VAL A 136 13.20 -5.69 8.01
N GLN A 137 14.43 -5.32 7.64
CA GLN A 137 14.87 -3.93 7.76
C GLN A 137 14.00 -3.05 6.83
N PRO A 138 13.35 -1.99 7.35
CA PRO A 138 12.38 -1.18 6.60
C PRO A 138 13.03 -0.25 5.55
N HIS A 139 14.24 -0.56 5.08
CA HIS A 139 15.02 0.36 4.25
C HIS A 139 14.44 0.59 2.85
N THR A 140 13.50 -0.24 2.38
CA THR A 140 12.88 -0.03 1.07
C THR A 140 11.46 -0.58 0.97
N ILE A 141 10.53 0.26 0.49
CA ILE A 141 9.14 -0.08 0.16
C ILE A 141 9.00 -0.73 -1.23
N MET A 142 10.11 -1.08 -1.89
CA MET A 142 10.15 -1.63 -3.25
C MET A 142 9.77 -3.12 -3.31
N MET A 143 8.52 -3.45 -2.94
CA MET A 143 7.90 -4.77 -3.14
C MET A 143 8.81 -5.95 -2.72
N GLY A 144 9.45 -5.84 -1.55
CA GLY A 144 10.27 -6.93 -1.01
C GLY A 144 11.68 -7.04 -1.61
N PHE A 145 12.35 -5.91 -1.89
CA PHE A 145 13.73 -5.93 -2.41
C PHE A 145 14.73 -6.70 -1.52
N LEU A 146 14.47 -6.71 -0.20
CA LEU A 146 15.30 -7.37 0.83
C LEU A 146 14.62 -8.55 1.53
N GLY A 147 13.40 -8.92 1.15
CA GLY A 147 12.64 -9.98 1.80
C GLY A 147 11.31 -10.25 1.12
N ARG A 148 10.71 -11.42 1.34
CA ARG A 148 9.44 -11.76 0.69
C ARG A 148 8.30 -10.91 1.24
N VAL A 149 7.45 -10.41 0.36
CA VAL A 149 6.25 -9.67 0.74
C VAL A 149 5.00 -10.35 0.22
N ASN A 150 3.94 -10.26 1.02
CA ASN A 150 2.60 -10.68 0.66
C ASN A 150 1.74 -9.44 0.45
N ILE A 151 1.04 -9.38 -0.67
CA ILE A 151 0.27 -8.22 -1.12
C ILE A 151 -1.15 -8.67 -1.35
N TRP A 152 -2.09 -8.04 -0.67
CA TRP A 152 -3.52 -8.22 -0.92
C TRP A 152 -3.96 -7.07 -1.80
N GLN A 153 -4.43 -7.37 -3.00
CA GLN A 153 -4.86 -6.37 -3.97
C GLN A 153 -6.33 -6.54 -4.30
N TRP A 154 -7.15 -5.60 -3.86
CA TRP A 154 -8.54 -5.48 -4.29
C TRP A 154 -8.62 -4.66 -5.58
N LYS A 155 -9.50 -5.04 -6.51
CA LYS A 155 -9.79 -4.28 -7.74
C LYS A 155 -11.30 -4.17 -7.97
N GLY A 156 -11.76 -2.99 -8.37
CA GLY A 156 -13.18 -2.72 -8.61
C GLY A 156 -13.80 -3.60 -9.70
N ASN A 157 -13.05 -3.92 -10.75
CA ASN A 157 -13.50 -4.80 -11.83
C ASN A 157 -13.70 -6.24 -11.37
N GLN A 158 -12.78 -6.77 -10.56
CA GLN A 158 -12.88 -8.12 -10.02
C GLN A 158 -13.98 -8.22 -8.97
N ASP A 159 -14.17 -7.17 -8.17
CA ASP A 159 -15.24 -7.05 -7.19
C ASP A 159 -16.62 -7.13 -7.85
N ARG A 160 -16.79 -6.41 -8.96
CA ARG A 160 -18.00 -6.49 -9.79
C ARG A 160 -18.24 -7.90 -10.33
N GLU A 161 -17.23 -8.50 -10.96
CA GLU A 161 -17.34 -9.84 -11.55
C GLU A 161 -17.62 -10.93 -10.50
N TYR A 162 -17.02 -10.81 -9.30
CA TYR A 162 -17.19 -11.80 -8.24
C TYR A 162 -18.51 -11.64 -7.47
N TRP A 163 -18.82 -10.44 -6.98
CA TRP A 163 -19.99 -10.19 -6.13
C TRP A 163 -21.28 -9.98 -6.93
N GLN A 164 -21.20 -9.27 -8.06
CA GLN A 164 -22.37 -8.98 -8.89
C GLN A 164 -22.59 -10.06 -9.96
N LYS A 165 -21.64 -10.99 -10.12
CA LYS A 165 -21.67 -12.09 -11.11
C LYS A 165 -21.84 -11.59 -12.55
N GLU A 166 -21.42 -10.37 -12.82
CA GLU A 166 -21.43 -9.81 -14.17
C GLU A 166 -20.28 -10.39 -14.98
N SER A 167 -20.55 -10.76 -16.23
CA SER A 167 -19.49 -11.19 -17.14
C SER A 167 -18.53 -10.04 -17.45
N PRO A 168 -17.24 -10.33 -17.73
CA PRO A 168 -16.30 -9.30 -18.15
C PRO A 168 -16.85 -8.57 -19.38
N GLN A 169 -17.08 -7.26 -19.26
CA GLN A 169 -17.47 -6.42 -20.41
C GLN A 169 -16.26 -6.14 -21.31
N THR A 170 -15.61 -7.19 -21.80
CA THR A 170 -14.55 -7.00 -22.79
C THR A 170 -15.20 -6.96 -24.16
N LYS A 171 -15.40 -5.74 -24.70
CA LYS A 171 -15.80 -5.52 -26.10
C LYS A 171 -14.67 -5.76 -27.10
N ALA A 172 -13.46 -6.08 -26.62
CA ALA A 172 -12.37 -6.47 -27.50
C ALA A 172 -12.74 -7.82 -28.13
N TYR A 173 -13.12 -7.76 -29.40
CA TYR A 173 -13.33 -8.90 -30.28
C TYR A 173 -11.97 -9.60 -30.49
N VAL A 174 -11.53 -10.36 -29.50
CA VAL A 174 -10.45 -11.32 -29.64
C VAL A 174 -11.06 -12.67 -29.31
N ASP A 175 -11.38 -13.37 -30.38
CA ASP A 175 -12.02 -14.68 -30.47
C ASP A 175 -13.54 -14.72 -30.26
N TYR A 176 -14.22 -15.17 -31.33
CA TYR A 176 -15.64 -15.47 -31.34
C TYR A 176 -15.86 -16.65 -30.41
N TYR A 177 -16.41 -16.41 -29.22
CA TYR A 177 -16.84 -17.49 -28.34
C TYR A 177 -17.95 -18.26 -29.04
N TYR A 178 -17.64 -19.43 -29.60
CA TYR A 178 -18.64 -20.28 -30.22
C TYR A 178 -19.51 -20.88 -29.11
N PRO A 179 -20.81 -20.53 -29.01
CA PRO A 179 -21.67 -20.92 -27.89
C PRO A 179 -22.00 -22.42 -27.82
N PHE A 180 -21.35 -23.24 -28.67
CA PHE A 180 -21.57 -24.67 -28.82
C PHE A 180 -20.28 -25.50 -28.66
N GLU A 181 -19.14 -24.89 -28.32
CA GLU A 181 -17.91 -25.62 -28.03
C GLU A 181 -17.69 -25.70 -26.51
N ASP A 182 -17.93 -26.88 -25.93
CA ASP A 182 -17.66 -27.16 -24.51
C ASP A 182 -16.15 -27.14 -24.16
N LYS A 183 -15.28 -27.20 -25.18
CA LYS A 183 -13.82 -27.15 -25.06
C LYS A 183 -13.24 -26.26 -26.15
N GLU A 184 -12.55 -25.21 -25.74
CA GLU A 184 -11.74 -24.41 -26.66
C GLU A 184 -10.58 -25.26 -27.21
N LEU A 185 -10.50 -25.34 -28.54
CA LEU A 185 -9.44 -26.07 -29.26
C LEU A 185 -8.13 -25.27 -29.34
N PHE A 186 -8.19 -23.95 -29.15
CA PHE A 186 -7.03 -23.07 -29.21
C PHE A 186 -6.64 -22.60 -27.81
N PRO A 187 -5.33 -22.56 -27.49
CA PRO A 187 -4.86 -22.00 -26.24
C PRO A 187 -5.03 -20.48 -26.27
N VAL A 188 -6.18 -20.00 -25.81
CA VAL A 188 -6.45 -18.58 -25.63
C VAL A 188 -6.25 -18.19 -24.17
N SER A 189 -5.81 -16.96 -23.94
CA SER A 189 -5.64 -16.44 -22.58
C SER A 189 -7.02 -16.10 -22.00
N GLN A 190 -7.62 -17.05 -21.27
CA GLN A 190 -8.83 -16.79 -20.51
C GLN A 190 -8.46 -16.15 -19.17
N HIS A 191 -8.88 -14.90 -18.95
CA HIS A 191 -8.82 -14.28 -17.63
C HIS A 191 -10.12 -14.55 -16.89
N VAL A 192 -10.19 -15.66 -16.14
CA VAL A 192 -11.33 -15.95 -15.26
C VAL A 192 -11.08 -15.35 -13.89
N THR A 193 -11.85 -14.32 -13.53
CA THR A 193 -11.81 -13.76 -12.18
C THR A 193 -12.43 -14.75 -11.19
N LYS A 194 -11.60 -15.28 -10.30
CA LYS A 194 -12.05 -16.23 -9.26
C LYS A 194 -12.48 -15.55 -7.96
N PHE A 195 -11.92 -14.39 -7.66
CA PHE A 195 -12.09 -13.66 -6.40
C PHE A 195 -12.03 -12.14 -6.62
N ALA A 196 -12.65 -11.38 -5.73
CA ALA A 196 -12.59 -9.91 -5.74
C ALA A 196 -11.22 -9.33 -5.34
N VAL A 197 -10.43 -10.11 -4.60
CA VAL A 197 -9.09 -9.74 -4.12
C VAL A 197 -8.08 -10.73 -4.67
N ASN A 198 -6.91 -10.27 -5.08
CA ASN A 198 -5.77 -11.13 -5.40
C ASN A 198 -4.84 -11.21 -4.18
N ASP A 199 -4.58 -12.42 -3.71
CA ASP A 199 -3.51 -12.68 -2.74
C ASP A 199 -2.22 -12.99 -3.49
N LEU A 200 -1.26 -12.08 -3.41
CA LEU A 200 -0.06 -12.05 -4.24
C LEU A 200 1.19 -12.19 -3.36
N LEU A 201 2.22 -12.81 -3.90
CA LEU A 201 3.55 -12.87 -3.31
C LEU A 201 4.54 -12.18 -4.25
N ALA A 202 5.49 -11.44 -3.68
CA ALA A 202 6.56 -10.81 -4.45
C ALA A 202 7.90 -10.91 -3.72
N ILE A 203 8.96 -11.04 -4.52
CA ILE A 203 10.34 -11.03 -4.07
C ILE A 203 11.09 -10.07 -5.00
N ARG A 204 11.07 -8.77 -4.68
CA ARG A 204 11.51 -7.63 -5.52
C ARG A 204 10.45 -7.18 -6.54
N VAL A 205 10.76 -6.07 -7.20
CA VAL A 205 9.95 -5.51 -8.29
C VAL A 205 9.96 -6.47 -9.49
N GLY A 206 8.77 -6.73 -10.06
CA GLY A 206 8.61 -7.54 -11.27
C GLY A 206 8.41 -9.04 -11.04
N THR A 207 8.44 -9.51 -9.80
CA THR A 207 8.27 -10.94 -9.45
C THR A 207 6.92 -11.21 -8.77
N ILE A 208 5.92 -10.38 -9.05
CA ILE A 208 4.58 -10.52 -8.47
C ILE A 208 3.92 -11.78 -9.03
N THR A 209 3.51 -12.67 -8.14
CA THR A 209 2.92 -13.96 -8.49
C THR A 209 1.68 -14.20 -7.61
N PRO A 210 0.54 -14.62 -8.18
CA PRO A 210 -0.60 -15.06 -7.38
C PRO A 210 -0.24 -16.25 -6.50
N LYS A 211 -0.77 -16.30 -5.28
CA LYS A 211 -0.65 -17.47 -4.42
C LYS A 211 -1.61 -18.57 -4.88
N ASP A 212 -1.19 -19.83 -4.68
CA ASP A 212 -2.01 -20.99 -5.02
C ASP A 212 -3.23 -21.11 -4.08
N VAL A 213 -3.05 -20.77 -2.81
CA VAL A 213 -4.12 -20.76 -1.80
C VAL A 213 -4.59 -19.33 -1.57
N GLN A 214 -5.86 -19.07 -1.90
CA GLN A 214 -6.54 -17.82 -1.59
C GLN A 214 -7.08 -17.86 -0.17
N GLU A 215 -6.58 -16.97 0.69
CA GLU A 215 -7.05 -16.84 2.09
C GLU A 215 -7.80 -15.52 2.32
N VAL A 216 -7.70 -14.59 1.37
CA VAL A 216 -8.15 -13.21 1.54
C VAL A 216 -9.46 -13.00 0.81
N MET A 217 -10.43 -12.49 1.53
CA MET A 217 -11.67 -11.97 0.96
C MET A 217 -11.64 -10.45 1.02
N GLY A 218 -12.33 -9.81 0.10
CA GLY A 218 -12.58 -8.39 0.20
C GLY A 218 -13.78 -7.95 -0.60
N LYS A 219 -14.28 -6.77 -0.23
CA LYS A 219 -15.41 -6.14 -0.88
C LYS A 219 -15.23 -4.63 -0.90
N GLY A 220 -15.54 -4.02 -2.03
CA GLY A 220 -15.49 -2.57 -2.18
C GLY A 220 -16.85 -1.97 -2.52
N VAL A 221 -17.22 -0.91 -1.81
CA VAL A 221 -18.42 -0.11 -2.06
C VAL A 221 -17.99 1.31 -2.34
N TRP A 222 -18.55 1.91 -3.37
CA TRP A 222 -18.41 3.32 -3.67
C TRP A 222 -19.72 4.02 -3.32
N GLU A 223 -19.63 5.10 -2.54
CA GLU A 223 -20.79 5.88 -2.16
C GLU A 223 -20.38 7.35 -2.00
N ASN A 224 -21.14 8.27 -2.59
CA ASN A 224 -20.96 9.72 -2.45
C ASN A 224 -19.53 10.24 -2.73
N GLY A 225 -18.86 9.71 -3.77
CA GLY A 225 -17.51 10.14 -4.13
C GLY A 225 -16.42 9.59 -3.20
N VAL A 226 -16.69 8.50 -2.50
CA VAL A 226 -15.73 7.84 -1.61
C VAL A 226 -15.76 6.34 -1.85
N TRP A 227 -14.59 5.77 -2.12
CA TRP A 227 -14.41 4.33 -2.09
C TRP A 227 -14.19 3.85 -0.66
N THR A 228 -14.79 2.71 -0.36
CA THR A 228 -14.56 1.96 0.86
C THR A 228 -14.30 0.51 0.51
N ALA A 229 -13.11 0.01 0.84
CA ALA A 229 -12.74 -1.39 0.67
C ALA A 229 -12.45 -2.04 2.02
N VAL A 230 -13.01 -3.24 2.25
CA VAL A 230 -12.73 -4.05 3.42
C VAL A 230 -12.08 -5.35 3.00
N PHE A 231 -10.98 -5.71 3.66
CA PHE A 231 -10.32 -7.01 3.58
C PHE A 231 -10.64 -7.83 4.81
N LYS A 232 -10.87 -9.13 4.63
CA LYS A 232 -11.06 -10.15 5.68
C LYS A 232 -10.09 -11.29 5.41
N ARG A 233 -9.35 -11.71 6.43
CA ARG A 233 -8.47 -12.88 6.36
C ARG A 233 -8.37 -13.56 7.74
N PRO A 234 -8.20 -14.89 7.82
CA PRO A 234 -7.78 -15.55 9.05
C PRO A 234 -6.44 -15.00 9.60
N LEU A 235 -6.30 -14.95 10.93
CA LEU A 235 -5.07 -14.49 11.60
C LEU A 235 -3.90 -15.48 11.41
N LYS A 236 -4.21 -16.78 11.45
CA LYS A 236 -3.27 -17.86 11.14
C LYS A 236 -3.36 -18.18 9.66
N SER A 237 -2.20 -18.25 8.99
CA SER A 237 -2.15 -18.71 7.62
C SER A 237 -2.33 -20.24 7.55
N LEU A 238 -3.13 -20.67 6.58
CA LEU A 238 -3.30 -22.04 6.11
C LEU A 238 -2.01 -22.60 5.50
N GLU A 239 -1.09 -21.74 5.05
CA GLU A 239 0.20 -22.14 4.46
C GLU A 239 1.37 -22.14 5.47
N GLY A 240 1.07 -21.97 6.75
CA GLY A 240 2.07 -22.09 7.83
C GLY A 240 3.19 -21.04 7.74
N GLU A 241 4.41 -21.49 7.44
CA GLU A 241 5.63 -20.66 7.41
C GLU A 241 5.79 -19.83 6.12
N ASN A 242 5.08 -20.18 5.05
CA ASN A 242 5.10 -19.43 3.79
C ASN A 242 4.09 -18.29 3.75
N GLY A 243 3.17 -18.25 4.71
CA GLY A 243 2.16 -17.21 4.84
C GLY A 243 2.45 -16.21 5.97
N VAL A 244 1.75 -15.08 5.92
CA VAL A 244 1.83 -14.06 6.97
C VAL A 244 1.00 -14.50 8.16
N ASN A 245 1.63 -14.71 9.31
CA ASN A 245 0.92 -14.98 10.57
C ASN A 245 0.78 -13.70 11.39
N PHE A 246 -0.46 -13.28 11.64
CA PHE A 246 -0.79 -12.12 12.45
C PHE A 246 -0.91 -12.55 13.91
N ILE A 247 0.22 -12.54 14.62
CA ILE A 247 0.28 -12.72 16.06
C ILE A 247 0.31 -11.34 16.75
N SER A 248 -0.08 -11.27 18.02
CA SER A 248 0.03 -10.05 18.81
C SER A 248 1.48 -9.53 18.81
N GLY A 249 1.62 -8.22 18.66
CA GLY A 249 2.90 -7.54 18.52
C GLY A 249 2.95 -6.54 17.37
N LYS A 250 4.16 -6.07 17.08
CA LYS A 250 4.45 -5.08 16.05
C LYS A 250 4.71 -5.76 14.71
N ARG A 251 4.12 -5.22 13.64
CA ARG A 251 4.37 -5.70 12.27
C ARG A 251 4.37 -4.56 11.29
N LEU A 252 5.23 -4.60 10.29
CA LEU A 252 5.23 -3.58 9.24
C LEU A 252 4.12 -3.84 8.21
N SER A 253 3.59 -2.77 7.65
CA SER A 253 2.70 -2.81 6.48
C SER A 253 2.91 -1.59 5.59
N ALA A 254 2.53 -1.68 4.33
CA ALA A 254 2.46 -0.52 3.44
C ALA A 254 1.18 -0.60 2.60
N LEU A 255 0.68 0.55 2.18
CA LEU A 255 -0.56 0.69 1.43
C LEU A 255 -0.28 1.21 0.03
N ALA A 256 -1.13 0.84 -0.91
CA ALA A 256 -1.17 1.42 -2.23
C ALA A 256 -2.62 1.62 -2.71
N VAL A 257 -2.84 2.67 -3.49
CA VAL A 257 -4.13 3.00 -4.11
C VAL A 257 -3.89 3.37 -5.58
N TRP A 258 -4.77 2.90 -6.44
CA TRP A 258 -4.82 3.21 -7.87
C TRP A 258 -6.15 3.88 -8.15
N ASN A 259 -6.09 5.06 -8.78
CA ASN A 259 -7.26 5.74 -9.32
C ASN A 259 -7.33 5.53 -10.84
N GLY A 260 -8.37 4.81 -11.28
CA GLY A 260 -8.63 4.42 -12.65
C GLY A 260 -8.80 5.62 -13.58
N SER A 261 -9.61 6.60 -13.19
CA SER A 261 -9.84 7.83 -13.98
C SER A 261 -8.59 8.68 -14.18
N LYS A 262 -7.59 8.60 -13.29
CA LYS A 262 -6.27 9.25 -13.46
C LYS A 262 -5.29 8.42 -14.28
N GLY A 263 -5.67 7.22 -14.70
CA GLY A 263 -4.85 6.32 -15.51
C GLY A 263 -3.83 5.51 -14.72
N ASP A 264 -4.02 5.38 -13.39
CA ASP A 264 -3.16 4.57 -12.55
C ASP A 264 -3.35 3.08 -12.85
N ARG A 265 -2.22 2.38 -13.00
CA ARG A 265 -2.15 0.94 -13.29
C ARG A 265 -0.74 0.43 -13.05
N GLY A 266 -0.61 -0.84 -12.70
CA GLY A 266 0.69 -1.46 -12.49
C GLY A 266 1.53 -0.67 -11.47
N GLY A 267 2.69 -0.18 -11.90
CA GLY A 267 3.59 0.64 -11.06
C GLY A 267 3.20 2.13 -10.92
N ARG A 268 2.19 2.62 -11.64
CA ARG A 268 1.64 3.97 -11.50
C ARG A 268 0.55 3.94 -10.45
N LYS A 269 0.86 4.42 -9.25
CA LYS A 269 0.01 4.33 -8.06
C LYS A 269 0.46 5.30 -6.97
N SER A 270 -0.43 5.55 -6.02
CA SER A 270 -0.11 6.26 -4.79
C SER A 270 0.23 5.24 -3.70
N ILE A 271 1.36 5.39 -3.03
CA ILE A 271 1.87 4.47 -1.99
C ILE A 271 2.06 5.21 -0.68
N SER A 272 1.98 4.50 0.45
CA SER A 272 2.42 5.03 1.75
C SER A 272 3.86 4.61 2.05
N ASP A 273 4.47 5.30 3.00
CA ASP A 273 5.66 4.78 3.68
C ASP A 273 5.28 3.63 4.63
N TRP A 274 6.27 2.98 5.25
CA TRP A 274 6.04 1.91 6.21
C TRP A 274 5.18 2.37 7.39
N LEU A 275 4.15 1.56 7.67
CA LEU A 275 3.24 1.68 8.79
C LEU A 275 3.55 0.58 9.81
N GLU A 276 3.54 0.92 11.09
CA GLU A 276 3.65 -0.06 12.16
C GLU A 276 2.26 -0.50 12.63
N LEU A 277 1.92 -1.75 12.41
CA LEU A 277 0.72 -2.39 12.92
C LEU A 277 0.96 -2.88 14.34
N ASN A 278 0.18 -2.38 15.29
CA ASN A 278 0.18 -2.86 16.66
C ASN A 278 -1.03 -3.78 16.87
N ILE A 279 -0.80 -5.09 16.82
CA ILE A 279 -1.84 -6.10 17.06
C ILE A 279 -1.90 -6.40 18.55
N GLN A 280 -3.07 -6.17 19.15
CA GLN A 280 -3.30 -6.35 20.59
C GLN A 280 -3.44 -7.82 21.00
#